data_AF-I6T9Y3-F1
#
_entry.id   AF-I6T9Y3-F1
#
_cell.length_a   1.000
_cell.length_b   1.000
_cell.length_c   1.000
_cell.angle_alpha   90.00
_cell.angle_beta   90.00
_cell.angle_gamma   90.00
#
_symmetry.space_group_name_H-M   'P 1'
#
loop_
_entity.id
_entity.type
_entity.pdbx_description
1 polymer ?
#
loop_
_entity_poly.entity_id
_entity_poly.type
_entity_poly.pdbx_seq_one_letter_code
_entity_poly.pdbx_strand_id
1 'polypeptide(L)'
;MHTTKIVEVGSLVEEFAAEYLMILFGQQVPPELKDICVVHDNHETAKNVIKTGDILTIGNQEYEIKEVGSEANHNFETLGHISIYFRTGENEVLPGAIVVEPQIFPEFAIGDTIRFGEPQ
;
A
#
# COMPACT_ATOMS: atom_id res chain seq x y z
N MET A 1 -7.54 12.38 -4.39
CA MET A 1 -7.70 11.64 -3.13
C MET A 1 -8.52 10.39 -3.38
N HIS A 2 -8.05 9.24 -2.92
CA HIS A 2 -8.74 7.94 -2.99
C HIS A 2 -8.68 7.28 -1.62
N THR A 3 -9.68 6.46 -1.32
CA THR A 3 -9.83 5.82 -0.02
C THR A 3 -10.39 4.43 -0.21
N THR A 4 -9.79 3.46 0.46
CA THR A 4 -10.19 2.06 0.42
C THR A 4 -10.14 1.47 1.83
N LYS A 5 -10.79 0.33 2.05
CA LYS A 5 -10.88 -0.34 3.35
C LYS A 5 -10.21 -1.70 3.32
N ILE A 6 -9.55 -2.05 4.40
CA ILE A 6 -8.98 -3.39 4.61
C ILE A 6 -10.14 -4.35 4.86
N VAL A 7 -10.23 -5.40 4.05
CA VAL A 7 -11.26 -6.45 4.17
C VAL A 7 -10.69 -7.75 4.69
N GLU A 8 -9.39 -8.00 4.49
CA GLU A 8 -8.71 -9.19 4.96
C GLU A 8 -7.22 -8.92 5.18
N VAL A 9 -6.60 -9.66 6.10
CA VAL A 9 -5.16 -9.60 6.36
C VAL A 9 -4.64 -11.03 6.35
N GLY A 10 -3.68 -11.32 5.48
CA GLY A 10 -3.03 -12.62 5.40
C GLY A 10 -2.26 -12.96 6.68
N SER A 11 -2.16 -14.26 7.00
CA SER A 11 -1.55 -14.73 8.25
C SER A 11 -0.04 -14.49 8.36
N LEU A 12 0.65 -14.27 7.24
CA LEU A 12 2.09 -14.04 7.16
C LEU A 12 2.43 -12.55 7.01
N VAL A 13 1.45 -11.64 6.94
CA VAL A 13 1.69 -10.20 6.78
C VAL A 13 2.57 -9.65 7.91
N GLU A 14 2.41 -10.15 9.13
CA GLU A 14 3.19 -9.72 10.29
C GLU A 14 4.68 -10.10 10.15
N GLU A 15 5.02 -11.15 9.41
CA GLU A 15 6.42 -11.53 9.16
C GLU A 15 7.16 -10.45 8.34
N PHE A 16 6.45 -9.72 7.48
CA PHE A 16 7.00 -8.63 6.69
C PHE A 16 7.12 -7.31 7.46
N ALA A 17 6.57 -7.21 8.67
CA ALA A 17 6.72 -6.04 9.51
C ALA A 17 8.20 -5.75 9.84
N ALA A 18 9.00 -6.81 10.06
CA ALA A 18 10.44 -6.70 10.30
C ALA A 18 11.21 -6.19 9.06
N GLU A 19 10.68 -6.43 7.86
CA GLU A 19 11.24 -5.97 6.59
C GLU A 19 10.71 -4.60 6.15
N TYR A 20 9.80 -4.02 6.93
CA TYR A 20 9.09 -2.78 6.60
C TYR A 20 8.47 -2.83 5.20
N LEU A 21 7.78 -3.94 4.90
CA LEU A 21 7.11 -4.18 3.63
C LEU A 21 5.64 -4.54 3.87
N MET A 22 4.74 -3.80 3.24
CA MET A 22 3.34 -4.18 3.14
C MET A 22 2.98 -4.44 1.68
N ILE A 23 2.38 -5.60 1.41
CA ILE A 23 1.84 -5.91 0.08
C ILE A 23 0.33 -5.73 0.13
N LEU A 24 -0.17 -4.78 -0.63
CA LEU A 24 -1.59 -4.52 -0.80
C LEU A 24 -2.09 -5.25 -2.05
N PHE A 25 -3.29 -5.81 -1.99
CA PHE A 25 -3.94 -6.48 -3.12
C PHE A 25 -5.46 -6.28 -3.08
N GLY A 26 -6.11 -6.21 -4.24
CA GLY A 26 -7.56 -6.22 -4.32
C GLY A 26 -8.17 -7.59 -4.00
N GLN A 27 -9.50 -7.67 -3.97
CA GLN A 27 -10.26 -8.89 -3.63
C GLN A 27 -10.03 -10.06 -4.60
N GLN A 28 -9.44 -9.81 -5.77
CA GLN A 28 -9.09 -10.81 -6.77
C GLN A 28 -7.68 -11.41 -6.55
N VAL A 29 -7.09 -11.22 -5.36
CA VAL A 29 -5.80 -11.79 -4.99
C VAL A 29 -5.80 -13.31 -5.20
N PRO A 30 -4.78 -13.88 -5.88
CA PRO A 30 -4.64 -15.32 -5.99
C PRO A 30 -4.56 -15.98 -4.61
N PRO A 31 -5.17 -17.15 -4.39
CA PRO A 31 -5.14 -17.84 -3.09
C PRO A 31 -3.73 -18.04 -2.54
N GLU A 32 -2.76 -18.30 -3.42
CA GLU A 32 -1.36 -18.52 -3.08
C GLU A 32 -0.64 -17.28 -2.53
N LEU A 33 -1.14 -16.07 -2.84
CA LEU A 33 -0.58 -14.80 -2.37
C LEU A 33 -1.37 -14.21 -1.20
N LYS A 34 -2.55 -14.77 -0.90
CA LYS A 34 -3.47 -14.22 0.09
C LYS A 34 -2.85 -14.13 1.49
N ASP A 35 -2.06 -15.13 1.86
CA ASP A 35 -1.45 -15.22 3.18
C ASP A 35 -0.38 -14.13 3.44
N ILE A 36 0.19 -13.55 2.39
CA ILE A 36 1.22 -12.51 2.48
C ILE A 36 0.70 -11.10 2.16
N CYS A 37 -0.60 -10.94 1.88
CA CYS A 37 -1.18 -9.68 1.44
C CYS A 37 -2.18 -9.10 2.44
N VAL A 38 -2.22 -7.77 2.50
CA VAL A 38 -3.37 -7.02 3.02
C VAL A 38 -4.35 -6.88 1.86
N VAL A 39 -5.56 -7.38 2.03
CA VAL A 39 -6.60 -7.32 1.00
C VAL A 39 -7.48 -6.10 1.26
N HIS A 40 -7.67 -5.27 0.25
CA HIS A 40 -8.53 -4.10 0.33
C HIS A 40 -9.72 -4.15 -0.64
N ASP A 41 -10.75 -3.39 -0.31
CA ASP A 41 -11.91 -3.21 -1.17
C ASP A 41 -11.57 -2.30 -2.37
N ASN A 42 -11.31 -2.93 -3.52
CA ASN A 42 -10.95 -2.27 -4.77
C ASN A 42 -12.15 -2.07 -5.73
N HIS A 43 -13.39 -2.01 -5.24
CA HIS A 43 -14.57 -1.82 -6.10
C HIS A 43 -14.54 -0.54 -6.95
N GLU A 44 -13.90 0.55 -6.48
CA GLU A 44 -13.75 1.80 -7.23
C GLU A 44 -12.32 2.33 -7.13
N THR A 45 -11.39 1.76 -7.89
CA THR A 45 -10.04 2.32 -7.98
C THR A 45 -10.02 3.55 -8.87
N ALA A 46 -9.68 4.72 -8.30
CA ALA A 46 -9.45 5.92 -9.08
C ALA A 46 -8.14 5.82 -9.89
N LYS A 47 -8.07 6.51 -11.03
CA LYS A 47 -6.89 6.50 -11.88
C LYS A 47 -5.79 7.44 -11.38
N ASN A 48 -4.53 7.04 -11.52
CA ASN A 48 -3.33 7.82 -11.19
C ASN A 48 -3.39 8.45 -9.79
N VAL A 49 -3.73 7.62 -8.81
CA VAL A 49 -3.96 8.00 -7.42
C VAL A 49 -2.67 8.18 -6.64
N ILE A 50 -1.63 7.45 -7.00
CA ILE A 50 -0.39 7.37 -6.23
C ILE A 50 0.64 8.31 -6.88
N LYS A 51 1.11 9.30 -6.13
CA LYS A 51 2.06 10.30 -6.61
C LYS A 51 3.12 10.59 -5.57
N THR A 52 4.34 10.87 -6.03
CA THR A 52 5.40 11.40 -5.17
C THR A 52 4.96 12.73 -4.56
N GLY A 53 5.20 12.90 -3.26
CA GLY A 53 4.81 14.07 -2.47
C GLY A 53 3.40 13.98 -1.84
N ASP A 54 2.57 13.01 -2.26
CA ASP A 54 1.27 12.76 -1.61
C ASP A 54 1.45 12.03 -0.28
N ILE A 55 0.39 12.03 0.52
CA ILE A 55 0.30 11.29 1.78
C ILE A 55 -0.44 9.97 1.58
N LEU A 56 0.19 8.91 2.05
CA LEU A 56 -0.43 7.63 2.34
C LEU A 56 -0.82 7.60 3.82
N THR A 57 -2.10 7.41 4.12
CA THR A 57 -2.60 7.17 5.48
C THR A 57 -3.04 5.72 5.61
N ILE A 58 -2.53 4.98 6.59
CA ILE A 58 -2.97 3.62 6.94
C ILE A 58 -3.40 3.64 8.41
N GLY A 59 -4.69 3.43 8.66
CA GLY A 59 -5.25 3.56 10.01
C GLY A 59 -5.02 4.99 10.53
N ASN A 60 -4.22 5.11 11.59
CA ASN A 60 -3.85 6.39 12.20
C ASN A 60 -2.44 6.88 11.83
N GLN A 61 -1.71 6.14 11.00
CA GLN A 61 -0.34 6.48 10.63
C GLN A 61 -0.29 7.10 9.25
N GLU A 62 0.39 8.24 9.14
CA GLU A 62 0.61 8.97 7.90
C GLU A 62 2.04 8.81 7.41
N TYR A 63 2.19 8.76 6.09
CA TYR A 63 3.45 8.60 5.39
C TYR A 63 3.52 9.49 4.16
N GLU A 64 4.67 10.10 3.91
CA GLU A 64 4.96 10.80 2.66
C GLU A 64 5.46 9.82 1.61
N ILE A 65 4.86 9.83 0.42
CA ILE A 65 5.29 9.02 -0.72
C ILE A 65 6.53 9.68 -1.34
N LYS A 66 7.70 9.06 -1.18
CA LYS A 66 8.97 9.59 -1.71
C LYS A 66 9.19 9.15 -3.15
N GLU A 67 8.86 7.90 -3.46
CA GLU A 67 9.08 7.33 -4.78
C GLU A 67 7.91 6.46 -5.24
N VAL A 68 7.67 6.48 -6.55
CA VAL A 68 6.61 5.70 -7.20
C VAL A 68 7.21 4.95 -8.38
N GLY A 69 7.13 3.62 -8.35
CA GLY A 69 7.55 2.77 -9.44
C GLY A 69 6.69 2.94 -10.68
N SER A 70 7.26 2.63 -11.86
CA SER A 70 6.62 2.85 -13.16
C SER A 70 5.30 2.11 -13.36
N GLU A 71 5.12 0.97 -12.71
CA GLU A 71 3.94 0.09 -12.79
C GLU A 71 3.02 0.20 -11.56
N ALA A 72 3.37 1.00 -10.54
CA ALA A 72 2.65 1.05 -9.28
C ALA A 72 1.18 1.47 -9.46
N ASN A 73 0.93 2.55 -10.20
CA ASN A 73 -0.43 2.99 -10.51
C ASN A 73 -1.17 1.97 -11.39
N HIS A 74 -0.50 1.38 -12.38
CA HIS A 74 -1.13 0.40 -13.27
C HIS A 74 -1.59 -0.86 -12.51
N ASN A 75 -0.73 -1.38 -11.63
CA ASN A 75 -1.03 -2.54 -10.79
C ASN A 75 -2.14 -2.23 -9.78
N PHE A 76 -2.09 -1.04 -9.17
CA PHE A 76 -3.13 -0.61 -8.23
C PHE A 76 -4.49 -0.49 -8.93
N GLU A 77 -4.54 0.15 -10.10
CA GLU A 77 -5.76 0.28 -10.91
C GLU A 77 -6.33 -1.05 -11.35
N THR A 78 -5.48 -1.97 -11.81
CA THR A 78 -5.91 -3.23 -12.43
C THR A 78 -6.24 -4.31 -11.40
N LEU A 79 -5.42 -4.43 -10.36
CA LEU A 79 -5.44 -5.54 -9.42
C LEU A 79 -5.69 -5.11 -7.97
N GLY A 80 -5.70 -3.80 -7.68
CA GLY A 80 -5.54 -3.31 -6.31
C GLY A 80 -4.16 -3.62 -5.74
N HIS A 81 -3.18 -3.93 -6.60
CA HIS A 81 -1.87 -4.41 -6.16
C HIS A 81 -0.86 -3.27 -6.05
N ILE A 82 -0.21 -3.17 -4.90
CA ILE A 82 0.98 -2.33 -4.72
C ILE A 82 1.84 -2.84 -3.58
N SER A 83 3.16 -2.79 -3.76
CA SER A 83 4.12 -3.05 -2.68
C SER A 83 4.55 -1.73 -2.03
N ILE A 84 4.44 -1.63 -0.71
CA ILE A 84 4.70 -0.42 0.06
C ILE A 84 5.92 -0.68 0.94
N TYR A 85 7.01 0.02 0.65
CA TYR A 85 8.23 -0.04 1.44
C TYR A 85 8.31 1.16 2.38
N PHE A 86 8.34 0.91 3.68
CA PHE A 86 8.53 1.96 4.69
C PHE A 86 10.03 2.10 4.96
N ARG A 87 10.73 2.97 4.23
CA ARG A 87 12.19 3.06 4.26
C ARG A 87 12.64 4.50 4.11
N THR A 88 13.80 4.83 4.69
CA THR A 88 14.42 6.14 4.53
C THR A 88 15.63 6.09 3.60
N GLY A 89 15.81 7.14 2.79
CA GLY A 89 16.97 7.33 1.92
C GLY A 89 16.80 6.88 0.46
N GLU A 90 17.78 7.20 -0.38
CA GLU A 90 17.74 6.92 -1.82
C GLU A 90 17.96 5.43 -2.11
N ASN A 91 16.93 4.74 -2.58
CA ASN A 91 16.99 3.35 -3.02
C ASN A 91 16.26 3.20 -4.36
N GLU A 92 16.60 2.20 -5.15
CA GLU A 92 15.87 1.95 -6.39
C GLU A 92 14.46 1.41 -6.07
N VAL A 93 13.42 2.14 -6.46
CA VAL A 93 12.03 1.70 -6.32
C VAL A 93 11.71 0.62 -7.36
N LEU A 94 11.13 -0.49 -6.91
CA LEU A 94 10.65 -1.53 -7.82
C LEU A 94 9.48 -1.01 -8.67
N PRO A 95 9.30 -1.48 -9.92
CA PRO A 95 8.25 -0.97 -10.81
C PRO A 95 6.86 -0.99 -10.19
N GLY A 96 6.47 -2.05 -9.47
CA GLY A 96 5.15 -2.19 -8.83
C GLY A 96 5.07 -1.67 -7.40
N ALA A 97 6.02 -0.84 -6.97
CA ALA A 97 6.16 -0.45 -5.57
C ALA A 97 6.18 1.07 -5.34
N ILE A 98 6.00 1.46 -4.09
CA ILE A 98 6.26 2.80 -3.59
C ILE A 98 7.20 2.74 -2.39
N VAL A 99 7.96 3.81 -2.21
CA VAL A 99 8.75 4.05 -1.01
C VAL A 99 8.11 5.19 -0.24
N VAL A 100 7.87 4.98 1.05
CA VAL A 100 7.22 5.95 1.93
C VAL A 100 8.01 6.16 3.22
N GLU A 101 7.92 7.37 3.77
CA GLU A 101 8.55 7.77 5.03
C GLU A 101 7.49 8.27 6.02
N PRO A 102 7.65 8.08 7.34
CA PRO A 102 8.81 7.50 8.02
C PRO A 102 8.88 5.97 7.95
N GLN A 103 10.05 5.40 8.25
CA GLN A 103 10.26 3.95 8.38
C GLN A 103 9.60 3.43 9.67
N ILE A 104 8.27 3.30 9.62
CA ILE A 104 7.42 2.78 10.69
C ILE A 104 6.44 1.82 10.04
N PHE A 105 6.39 0.57 10.50
CA PHE A 105 5.34 -0.34 10.04
C PHE A 105 4.01 0.03 10.72
N PRO A 106 2.92 0.21 9.98
CA PRO A 106 1.66 0.70 10.55
C PRO A 106 1.00 -0.37 11.43
N GLU A 107 0.28 0.07 12.45
CA GLU A 107 -0.74 -0.75 13.10
C GLU A 107 -2.06 -0.62 12.32
N PHE A 108 -2.66 -1.75 11.95
CA PHE A 108 -3.92 -1.78 11.21
C PHE A 108 -4.72 -3.06 11.53
N ALA A 109 -6.02 -2.99 11.30
CA ALA A 109 -6.95 -4.09 11.46
C ALA A 109 -7.94 -4.17 10.29
N ILE A 110 -8.65 -5.30 10.20
CA ILE A 110 -9.77 -5.44 9.26
C ILE A 110 -10.82 -4.35 9.57
N GLY A 111 -11.25 -3.64 8.54
CA GLY A 111 -12.16 -2.50 8.62
C GLY A 111 -11.46 -1.13 8.61
N ASP A 112 -10.15 -1.09 8.86
CA ASP A 112 -9.39 0.15 8.79
C ASP A 112 -9.30 0.69 7.37
N THR A 113 -8.99 1.98 7.29
CA THR A 113 -8.98 2.73 6.04
C THR A 113 -7.55 3.00 5.57
N ILE A 114 -7.33 2.83 4.27
CA ILE A 114 -6.13 3.24 3.55
C ILE A 114 -6.51 4.40 2.63
N ARG A 115 -5.78 5.51 2.72
CA ARG A 115 -6.05 6.73 1.94
C ARG A 115 -4.79 7.18 1.21
N PHE A 116 -4.95 7.59 -0.03
CA PHE A 116 -3.92 8.21 -0.86
C PHE A 116 -4.38 9.61 -1.28
N GLY A 117 -3.54 10.64 -1.10
CA GLY A 117 -3.78 11.96 -1.67
C GLY A 117 -3.02 13.09 -0.98
N GLU A 118 -3.30 14.31 -1.42
CA GLU A 118 -2.62 15.51 -0.94
C GLU A 118 -2.73 15.70 0.59
N PRO A 119 -1.66 16.19 1.24
CA PRO A 119 -1.75 16.66 2.63
C PRO A 119 -2.75 17.83 2.70
N GLN A 120 -3.68 17.78 3.66
CA GLN A 120 -4.60 18.91 3.93
C GLN A 120 -3.91 20.08 4.63
#